data_AF-A0A7X1PAP2-F1
#
_entry.id   AF-A0A7X1PAP2-F1
#
_cell.length_a   1.000
_cell.length_b   1.000
_cell.length_c   1.000
_cell.angle_alpha   90.00
_cell.angle_beta   90.00
_cell.angle_gamma   90.00
#
_symmetry.space_group_name_H-M   'P 1'
#
loop_
_entity.id
_entity.type
_entity.pdbx_description
1 polymer ?
#
loop_
_entity_poly.entity_id
_entity_poly.type
_entity_poly.pdbx_seq_one_letter_code
_entity_poly.pdbx_strand_id
1 'polypeptide(L)'
;MAHSKSALKRWRQSIERRDRNRSVKSRTRTLLTRAVSLTSNDPADSEPAVRAAISALDKAAQKGIIHANAAARSKSRLLKRFNLAQAQSVANAAGTAAAAPETAAKKPAARKAAAPKKAAAPKTTRSRASTAKPADEKAPRATRSRKTS
;
A
#
# COMPACT_ATOMS: atom_id res chain seq x y z
N MET A 1 -3.13 9.51 35.03
CA MET A 1 -1.73 9.81 35.40
C MET A 1 -0.98 8.50 35.61
N ALA A 2 0.36 8.52 35.55
CA ALA A 2 1.17 7.35 35.89
C ALA A 2 1.44 7.37 37.40
N HIS A 3 0.90 6.40 38.14
CA HIS A 3 0.94 6.40 39.60
C HIS A 3 2.16 5.66 40.19
N SER A 4 2.92 4.94 39.37
CA SER A 4 4.15 4.25 39.78
C SER A 4 5.41 4.87 39.15
N LYS A 5 6.54 4.77 39.85
CA LYS A 5 7.85 5.28 39.37
C LYS A 5 8.22 4.70 38.00
N SER A 6 7.95 3.41 37.77
CA SER A 6 8.20 2.73 36.49
C SER A 6 7.30 3.25 35.37
N ALA A 7 6.01 3.50 35.66
CA ALA A 7 5.08 4.06 34.69
C ALA A 7 5.47 5.50 34.30
N LEU A 8 5.90 6.31 35.26
CA LEU A 8 6.33 7.70 35.00
C LEU A 8 7.59 7.73 34.11
N LYS A 9 8.55 6.81 34.33
CA LYS A 9 9.70 6.61 33.41
C LYS A 9 9.25 6.24 32.01
N ARG A 10 8.32 5.28 31.86
CA ARG A 10 7.80 4.86 30.55
C ARG A 10 7.07 6.00 29.83
N TRP A 11 6.35 6.86 30.57
CA TRP A 11 5.67 8.03 30.03
C TRP A 11 6.65 9.04 29.42
N ARG A 12 7.72 9.39 30.14
CA ARG A 12 8.79 10.28 29.63
C ARG A 12 9.41 9.74 28.33
N GLN A 13 9.81 8.46 28.34
CA GLN A 13 10.36 7.82 27.15
C GLN A 13 9.36 7.76 25.98
N SER A 14 8.06 7.63 26.26
CA SER A 14 7.01 7.61 25.25
C SER A 14 6.89 8.96 24.54
N ILE A 15 7.01 10.07 25.28
CA ILE A 15 7.01 11.42 24.71
C ILE A 15 8.18 11.60 23.74
N GLU A 16 9.40 11.30 24.19
CA GLU A 16 10.60 11.43 23.34
C GLU A 16 10.54 10.56 22.08
N ARG A 17 10.02 9.33 22.20
CA ARG A 17 9.82 8.45 21.03
C ARG A 17 8.74 8.99 20.11
N ARG A 18 7.66 9.57 20.67
CA ARG A 18 6.56 10.15 19.89
C ARG A 18 7.05 11.30 19.03
N ASP A 19 7.85 12.21 19.58
CA ASP A 19 8.31 13.41 18.87
C ASP A 19 9.27 13.04 17.73
N ARG A 20 10.23 12.14 17.99
CA ARG A 20 11.11 11.58 16.95
C ARG A 20 10.34 10.83 15.87
N ASN A 21 9.36 10.02 16.25
CA ASN A 21 8.56 9.27 15.28
C ASN A 21 7.65 10.19 14.46
N ARG A 22 7.18 11.30 15.05
CA ARG A 22 6.34 12.28 14.36
C ARG A 22 7.12 12.95 13.22
N SER A 23 8.36 13.39 13.46
CA SER A 23 9.19 14.04 12.42
C SER A 23 9.56 13.09 11.28
N VAL A 24 9.89 11.83 11.60
CA VAL A 24 10.18 10.83 10.56
C VAL A 24 8.91 10.51 9.76
N LYS A 25 7.77 10.31 10.43
CA LYS A 25 6.49 10.03 9.75
C LYS A 25 6.07 11.20 8.85
N SER A 26 6.17 12.44 9.31
CA SER A 26 5.84 13.60 8.46
C SER A 26 6.74 13.67 7.24
N ARG A 27 8.06 13.55 7.42
CA ARG A 27 9.03 13.55 6.31
C ARG A 27 8.73 12.46 5.28
N THR A 28 8.49 11.22 5.72
CA THR A 28 8.16 10.11 4.80
C THR A 28 6.86 10.38 4.03
N ARG A 29 5.83 10.94 4.69
CA ARG A 29 4.57 11.29 4.04
C ARG A 29 4.75 12.41 3.02
N THR A 30 5.50 13.46 3.35
CA THR A 30 5.78 14.55 2.41
C THR A 30 6.50 14.05 1.15
N LEU A 31 7.53 13.21 1.31
CA LEU A 31 8.24 12.63 0.17
C LEU A 31 7.33 11.72 -0.67
N LEU A 32 6.47 10.93 -0.02
CA LEU A 32 5.49 10.09 -0.71
C LEU A 32 4.51 10.94 -1.53
N THR A 33 3.91 11.97 -0.93
CA THR A 33 2.97 12.86 -1.61
C THR A 33 3.65 13.56 -2.78
N ARG A 34 4.87 14.10 -2.58
CA ARG A 34 5.66 14.72 -3.65
C ARG A 34 5.92 13.77 -4.81
N ALA A 35 6.34 12.54 -4.53
CA ALA A 35 6.60 11.53 -5.57
C ALA A 35 5.32 11.17 -6.33
N VAL A 36 4.19 11.04 -5.63
CA VAL A 36 2.89 10.79 -6.26
C VAL A 36 2.47 11.95 -7.16
N SER A 37 2.58 13.20 -6.70
CA SER A 37 2.24 14.39 -7.50
C SER A 37 3.11 14.50 -8.75
N LEU A 38 4.42 14.29 -8.64
CA LEU A 38 5.33 14.34 -9.78
C LEU A 38 5.05 13.24 -10.80
N THR A 39 4.73 12.02 -10.33
CA THR A 39 4.38 10.91 -11.24
C THR A 39 3.13 11.21 -12.08
N SER A 40 2.22 12.05 -11.55
CA SER A 40 0.99 12.44 -12.26
C SER A 40 1.17 13.62 -13.20
N ASN A 41 2.05 14.57 -12.87
CA ASN A 41 2.25 15.79 -13.66
C ASN A 41 3.36 15.63 -14.70
N ASP A 42 4.54 15.18 -14.27
CA ASP A 42 5.78 15.19 -15.06
C ASP A 42 6.51 13.85 -14.92
N PRO A 43 6.18 12.83 -15.73
CA PRO A 43 6.75 11.49 -15.59
C PRO A 43 8.27 11.47 -15.81
N ALA A 44 8.80 12.34 -16.67
CA ALA A 44 10.23 12.41 -17.00
C ALA A 44 11.14 12.71 -15.79
N ASP A 45 10.74 13.65 -14.93
CA ASP A 45 11.53 14.08 -13.76
C ASP A 45 11.13 13.37 -12.46
N SER A 46 10.21 12.39 -12.53
CA SER A 46 9.65 11.73 -11.35
C SER A 46 10.58 10.70 -10.71
N GLU A 47 11.55 10.16 -11.47
CA GLU A 47 12.45 9.10 -11.03
C GLU A 47 13.26 9.43 -9.74
N PRO A 48 13.96 10.59 -9.62
CA PRO A 48 14.70 10.92 -8.41
C PRO A 48 13.80 11.06 -7.18
N ALA A 49 12.59 11.61 -7.35
CA ALA A 49 11.64 11.75 -6.25
C ALA A 49 11.10 10.40 -5.78
N VAL A 50 10.82 9.48 -6.71
CA VAL A 50 10.40 8.11 -6.42
C VAL A 50 11.51 7.36 -5.65
N ARG A 51 12.77 7.46 -6.09
CA ARG A 51 13.92 6.86 -5.41
C ARG A 51 14.08 7.38 -3.97
N ALA A 52 13.97 8.71 -3.79
CA ALA A 52 14.05 9.33 -2.48
C ALA A 52 12.91 8.87 -1.53
N ALA A 53 11.69 8.76 -2.05
CA ALA A 53 10.54 8.27 -1.29
C ALA A 53 10.72 6.81 -0.85
N ILE A 54 11.23 5.94 -1.75
CA ILE A 54 11.51 4.53 -1.43
C ILE A 54 12.58 4.42 -0.33
N SER A 55 13.69 5.13 -0.47
CA SER A 55 14.77 5.15 0.53
C SER A 55 14.25 5.59 1.91
N ALA A 56 13.41 6.62 1.95
CA ALA A 56 12.83 7.11 3.20
C ALA A 56 11.87 6.10 3.85
N LEU A 57 11.04 5.40 3.05
CA LEU A 57 10.15 4.34 3.55
C LEU A 57 10.94 3.17 4.14
N ASP A 58 11.96 2.70 3.44
CA ASP A 58 12.76 1.55 3.86
C ASP A 58 13.56 1.87 5.14
N LYS A 59 14.12 3.09 5.24
CA LYS A 59 14.78 3.58 6.47
C LYS A 59 13.80 3.70 7.65
N ALA A 60 12.56 4.13 7.41
CA ALA A 60 11.54 4.22 8.46
C ALA A 60 11.05 2.84 8.93
N ALA A 61 11.03 1.86 8.02
CA ALA A 61 10.72 0.46 8.33
C ALA A 61 11.84 -0.20 9.15
N GLN A 62 13.10 0.00 8.76
CA GLN A 62 14.25 -0.52 9.49
C GLN A 62 14.31 0.00 10.93
N LYS A 63 13.91 1.26 11.15
CA LYS A 63 13.82 1.86 12.50
C LYS A 63 12.57 1.43 13.29
N GLY A 64 11.69 0.59 12.73
CA GLY A 64 10.45 0.14 13.36
C GLY A 64 9.40 1.25 13.53
N ILE A 65 9.55 2.39 12.86
CA ILE A 65 8.63 3.54 12.96
C ILE A 65 7.36 3.28 12.13
N ILE A 66 7.53 2.58 11.01
CA ILE A 66 6.48 2.10 10.12
C ILE A 66 6.64 0.57 10.03
N HIS A 67 5.52 -0.17 10.06
CA HIS A 67 5.59 -1.62 9.90
C HIS A 67 6.08 -1.99 8.48
N ALA A 68 6.89 -3.05 8.36
CA ALA A 68 7.42 -3.55 7.08
C ALA A 68 6.34 -3.70 6.00
N ASN A 69 5.23 -4.39 6.31
CA ASN A 69 4.07 -4.49 5.42
C ASN A 69 3.45 -3.14 5.02
N ALA A 70 3.43 -2.15 5.92
CA ALA A 70 2.92 -0.82 5.58
C ALA A 70 3.86 -0.10 4.61
N ALA A 71 5.18 -0.20 4.82
CA ALA A 71 6.18 0.32 3.87
C ALA A 71 6.10 -0.40 2.51
N ALA A 72 6.01 -1.74 2.51
CA ALA A 72 5.87 -2.56 1.30
C ALA A 72 4.60 -2.22 0.50
N ARG A 73 3.46 -1.99 1.17
CA ARG A 73 2.22 -1.54 0.52
C ARG A 73 2.41 -0.18 -0.15
N SER A 74 3.00 0.79 0.54
CA SER A 74 3.26 2.12 -0.02
C SER A 74 4.21 2.06 -1.20
N LYS A 75 5.30 1.29 -1.09
CA LYS A 75 6.28 1.04 -2.17
C LYS A 75 5.64 0.41 -3.40
N SER A 76 4.85 -0.65 -3.20
CA SER A 76 4.14 -1.32 -4.30
C SER A 76 3.17 -0.39 -5.02
N ARG A 77 2.39 0.41 -4.28
CA ARG A 77 1.44 1.37 -4.86
C ARG A 77 2.15 2.48 -5.64
N LEU A 78 3.24 3.01 -5.11
CA LEU A 78 4.04 4.05 -5.78
C LEU A 78 4.62 3.52 -7.09
N LEU A 79 5.29 2.36 -7.05
CA LEU A 79 5.91 1.76 -8.22
C LEU A 79 4.90 1.37 -9.30
N LYS A 80 3.72 0.87 -8.92
CA LYS A 80 2.64 0.61 -9.89
C LYS A 80 2.24 1.87 -10.65
N ARG A 81 2.08 3.00 -9.95
CA ARG A 81 1.73 4.28 -10.58
C ARG A 81 2.85 4.76 -11.52
N PHE A 82 4.09 4.69 -11.05
CA PHE A 82 5.25 5.06 -11.85
C PHE A 82 5.35 4.22 -13.12
N ASN A 83 5.24 2.90 -13.02
CA ASN A 83 5.30 2.01 -14.18
C ASN A 83 4.15 2.27 -15.17
N LEU A 84 2.94 2.56 -14.68
CA LEU A 84 1.82 2.92 -15.54
C LEU A 84 2.08 4.24 -16.29
N ALA A 85 2.61 5.25 -15.60
CA ALA A 85 2.98 6.53 -16.23
C ALA A 85 4.10 6.36 -17.28
N GLN A 86 5.13 5.56 -16.98
CA GLN A 86 6.18 5.24 -17.94
C GLN A 86 5.67 4.42 -19.13
N ALA A 87 4.73 3.48 -18.91
CA ALA A 87 4.13 2.74 -20.01
C ALA A 87 3.32 3.66 -20.94
N GLN A 88 2.62 4.66 -20.38
CA GLN A 88 1.91 5.68 -21.15
C GLN A 88 2.88 6.56 -21.95
N SER A 89 4.00 6.99 -21.36
CA SER A 89 4.98 7.78 -22.11
C SER A 89 5.61 7.00 -23.26
N VAL A 90 5.90 5.70 -23.06
CA VAL A 90 6.43 4.81 -24.11
C VAL A 90 5.39 4.55 -25.21
N ALA A 91 4.12 4.33 -24.86
CA ALA A 91 3.05 4.17 -25.84
C ALA A 91 2.84 5.44 -26.68
N ASN A 92 2.94 6.62 -26.08
CA ASN A 92 2.83 7.90 -26.78
C ASN A 92 4.03 8.15 -27.71
N ALA A 93 5.23 7.73 -27.33
CA ALA A 93 6.42 7.78 -28.18
C ALA A 93 6.34 6.78 -29.36
N ALA A 94 5.68 5.63 -29.19
CA ALA A 94 5.45 4.67 -30.27
C ALA A 94 4.40 5.17 -31.30
N GLY A 95 3.45 6.01 -30.88
CA GLY A 95 2.42 6.58 -31.75
C GLY A 95 2.93 7.62 -32.76
N THR A 96 4.12 8.19 -32.55
CA THR A 96 4.73 9.18 -33.46
C THR A 96 5.64 8.58 -34.53
N ALA A 97 5.80 7.25 -34.55
CA ALA A 97 6.62 6.53 -35.55
C ALA A 97 5.79 5.76 -36.60
N ALA A 98 4.46 5.92 -36.64
CA ALA A 98 3.58 5.24 -37.58
C ALA A 98 3.20 6.14 -38.79
N ALA A 99 4.20 6.50 -39.59
CA ALA A 99 4.03 6.82 -41.00
C ALA A 99 4.95 5.86 -41.80
N ALA A 100 4.31 4.99 -42.58
CA ALA A 100 4.76 3.75 -43.25
C ALA A 100 5.88 3.94 -44.33
N PRO A 101 6.49 2.89 -44.96
CA PRO A 101 5.92 1.54 -45.19
C PRO A 101 6.83 0.27 -45.14
N GLU A 102 6.12 -0.87 -44.98
CA GLU A 102 6.27 -2.24 -45.54
C GLU A 102 7.68 -2.74 -45.97
N THR A 103 8.22 -3.89 -45.54
CA THR A 103 7.77 -5.28 -45.70
C THR A 103 8.80 -6.21 -45.01
N ALA A 104 8.38 -7.34 -44.42
CA ALA A 104 9.06 -8.66 -44.47
C ALA A 104 8.53 -9.59 -43.37
N ALA A 105 7.79 -10.60 -43.80
CA ALA A 105 7.24 -11.66 -42.98
C ALA A 105 8.29 -12.67 -42.52
N LYS A 106 8.19 -13.15 -41.27
CA LYS A 106 8.46 -14.57 -40.95
C LYS A 106 7.61 -15.04 -39.75
N LYS A 107 6.77 -16.05 -40.03
CA LYS A 107 5.77 -16.72 -39.16
C LYS A 107 6.46 -17.62 -38.09
N PRO A 108 5.79 -17.94 -36.94
CA PRO A 108 6.45 -18.16 -35.66
C PRO A 108 6.74 -19.64 -35.35
N ALA A 109 7.77 -19.88 -34.54
CA ALA A 109 8.14 -21.22 -34.09
C ALA A 109 7.81 -21.44 -32.59
N ALA A 110 6.94 -22.42 -32.37
CA ALA A 110 6.86 -23.33 -31.23
C ALA A 110 6.57 -22.77 -29.83
N ARG A 111 5.28 -22.81 -29.46
CA ARG A 111 4.86 -23.18 -28.11
C ARG A 111 5.29 -24.62 -27.84
N LYS A 112 6.06 -24.86 -26.78
CA LYS A 112 6.13 -26.19 -26.14
C LYS A 112 5.45 -26.10 -24.77
N ALA A 113 4.33 -26.80 -24.67
CA ALA A 113 3.63 -27.05 -23.43
C ALA A 113 4.50 -27.93 -22.50
N ALA A 114 4.56 -27.56 -21.22
CA ALA A 114 4.83 -28.49 -20.14
C ALA A 114 3.77 -28.23 -19.06
N ALA A 115 2.95 -29.25 -18.83
CA ALA A 115 1.80 -29.27 -17.93
C ALA A 115 2.24 -29.70 -16.49
N PRO A 116 1.35 -29.99 -15.53
CA PRO A 116 1.26 -29.18 -14.31
C PRO A 116 1.38 -29.98 -12.99
N LYS A 117 1.32 -29.23 -11.87
CA LYS A 117 0.95 -29.63 -10.50
C LYS A 117 2.02 -30.30 -9.60
N LYS A 118 2.39 -29.56 -8.55
CA LYS A 118 2.27 -30.08 -7.18
C LYS A 118 1.52 -29.05 -6.34
N ALA A 119 0.31 -29.41 -5.95
CA ALA A 119 -0.57 -28.61 -5.09
C ALA A 119 0.03 -28.52 -3.69
N ALA A 120 0.37 -27.31 -3.24
CA ALA A 120 0.49 -27.01 -1.81
C ALA A 120 -0.86 -26.42 -1.37
N ALA A 121 -1.56 -27.14 -0.50
CA ALA A 121 -2.92 -26.89 -0.09
C ALA A 121 -3.15 -25.45 0.44
N PRO A 122 -4.29 -24.81 0.13
CA PRO A 122 -4.68 -23.58 0.81
C PRO A 122 -5.00 -23.91 2.27
N LYS A 123 -4.36 -23.19 3.21
CA LYS A 123 -4.75 -23.18 4.61
C LYS A 123 -6.21 -22.72 4.68
N THR A 124 -7.10 -23.68 4.83
CA THR A 124 -8.53 -23.49 4.99
C THR A 124 -8.76 -22.54 6.15
N THR A 125 -9.56 -21.52 5.85
CA THR A 125 -10.33 -20.76 6.82
C THR A 125 -11.06 -21.75 7.73
N ARG A 126 -10.59 -21.94 8.97
CA ARG A 126 -11.46 -22.52 9.99
C ARG A 126 -12.49 -21.46 10.35
N SER A 127 -13.64 -21.56 9.69
CA SER A 127 -14.90 -21.06 10.21
C SER A 127 -15.08 -21.61 11.62
N ARG A 128 -15.05 -20.74 12.62
CA ARG A 128 -15.46 -21.11 13.98
C ARG A 128 -16.98 -20.91 14.04
N ALA A 129 -17.71 -21.91 13.55
CA ALA A 129 -19.14 -22.01 13.79
C ALA A 129 -19.39 -22.48 15.24
N SER A 130 -20.42 -21.89 15.84
CA SER A 130 -21.27 -22.42 16.92
C SER A 130 -20.60 -22.91 18.21
N THR A 131 -20.58 -22.05 19.22
CA THR A 131 -21.07 -22.48 20.54
C THR A 131 -22.34 -21.67 20.80
N ALA A 132 -23.48 -22.34 20.64
CA ALA A 132 -24.77 -21.81 21.02
C ALA A 132 -24.75 -21.49 22.53
N LYS A 133 -25.14 -20.27 22.89
CA LYS A 133 -25.57 -19.93 24.25
C LYS A 133 -27.07 -19.65 24.18
N PRO A 134 -27.90 -20.30 24.99
CA PRO A 134 -29.36 -20.26 24.84
C PRO A 134 -29.92 -18.87 25.15
N ALA A 135 -31.07 -18.60 24.53
CA ALA A 135 -31.85 -17.40 24.62
C ALA A 135 -32.30 -17.11 26.06
N ASP A 136 -32.16 -15.85 26.47
CA ASP A 136 -32.97 -15.24 27.51
C ASP A 136 -33.57 -13.94 26.92
N GLU A 137 -34.90 -13.88 26.93
CA GLU A 137 -35.74 -12.81 26.42
C GLU A 137 -35.45 -11.46 27.08
N LYS A 138 -35.28 -10.39 26.28
CA LYS A 138 -35.76 -9.05 26.68
C LYS A 138 -35.96 -8.09 25.50
N ALA A 139 -37.22 -8.01 25.07
CA ALA A 139 -37.99 -6.93 24.43
C ALA A 139 -37.33 -5.88 23.49
N PRO A 140 -37.95 -5.57 22.32
CA PRO A 140 -37.44 -4.56 21.39
C PRO A 140 -37.72 -3.12 21.85
N ARG A 141 -36.68 -2.30 22.02
CA ARG A 141 -36.82 -0.87 22.31
C ARG A 141 -37.12 -0.10 21.02
N ALA A 142 -38.34 0.42 20.95
CA ALA A 142 -38.98 1.15 19.87
C ALA A 142 -38.11 2.16 19.10
N THR A 143 -38.30 2.16 17.79
CA THR A 143 -37.87 3.18 16.82
C THR A 143 -38.41 4.55 17.19
N ARG A 144 -37.56 5.47 17.63
CA ARG A 144 -37.94 6.87 17.81
C ARG A 144 -37.64 7.65 16.54
N SER A 145 -38.59 7.64 15.61
CA SER A 145 -38.65 8.56 14.46
C SER A 145 -39.69 9.64 14.73
N ARG A 146 -39.25 10.91 14.65
CA ARG A 146 -39.96 12.18 14.43
C ARG A 146 -41.28 12.45 15.15
N LYS A 147 -41.33 13.55 15.91
CA LYS A 147 -42.34 14.59 15.67
C LYS A 147 -41.86 15.96 16.14
N THR A 148 -41.92 16.91 15.20
CA THR A 148 -41.87 18.35 15.36
C THR A 148 -43.15 18.87 16.02
N SER A 149 -43.00 19.81 16.95
CA SER A 149 -44.01 20.80 17.37
C SER A 149 -43.29 21.88 18.15
#